data_AF-A0A9P6UBB7-F1
#
_entry.id   AF-A0A9P6UBB7-F1
#
_cell.length_a   1.000
_cell.length_b   1.000
_cell.length_c   1.000
_cell.angle_alpha   90.00
_cell.angle_beta   90.00
_cell.angle_gamma   90.00
#
_symmetry.space_group_name_H-M   'P 1'
#
loop_
_entity.id
_entity.type
_entity.pdbx_description
1 polymer ?
#
loop_
_entity_poly.entity_id
_entity_poly.type
_entity_poly.pdbx_seq_one_letter_code
_entity_poly.pdbx_strand_id
1 'polypeptide(L)'
;MPPKSKKSKSKAKSKSATGSSSGPSEAMIVLETEYTNQSAIALYQQIGFIKDKRLYRYYLNGVDAFRLKLFCKPGPGLHADTAIMGEGGQPPLVQ
;
A
#
# COMPACT_ATOMS: atom_id res chain seq x y z
N MET A 1 27.10 11.06 46.11
CA MET A 1 27.65 10.75 44.78
C MET A 1 28.86 9.85 44.94
N PRO A 2 28.80 8.61 44.40
CA PRO A 2 29.92 7.93 43.72
C PRO A 2 29.44 7.34 42.35
N PRO A 3 30.33 6.78 41.51
CA PRO A 3 30.35 7.03 40.07
C PRO A 3 29.49 6.10 39.20
N LYS A 4 29.12 6.64 38.02
CA LYS A 4 28.52 5.92 36.89
C LYS A 4 29.52 4.99 36.23
N SER A 5 29.16 3.72 36.03
CA SER A 5 29.68 2.91 34.92
C SER A 5 28.88 1.61 34.76
N LYS A 6 28.15 1.45 33.66
CA LYS A 6 28.01 0.14 32.99
C LYS A 6 27.98 0.35 31.47
N LYS A 7 29.00 -0.26 30.87
CA LYS A 7 29.30 -0.42 29.46
C LYS A 7 28.27 -1.32 28.75
N SER A 8 28.12 -1.06 27.46
CA SER A 8 27.92 -2.04 26.37
C SER A 8 26.62 -2.87 26.36
N LYS A 9 25.83 -2.68 25.31
CA LYS A 9 25.50 -3.76 24.36
C LYS A 9 24.84 -3.16 23.12
N SER A 10 25.66 -3.06 22.08
CA SER A 10 25.23 -3.02 20.68
C SER A 10 24.28 -4.19 20.43
N LYS A 11 23.10 -3.90 19.88
CA LYS A 11 22.36 -4.91 19.14
C LYS A 11 21.83 -4.25 17.87
N ALA A 12 22.72 -4.18 16.88
CA ALA A 12 22.31 -4.10 15.50
C ALA A 12 21.44 -5.32 15.22
N LYS A 13 20.16 -5.11 14.93
CA LYS A 13 19.29 -6.14 14.37
C LYS A 13 19.12 -5.83 12.91
N SER A 14 20.12 -6.23 12.13
CA SER A 14 20.01 -6.42 10.69
C SER A 14 18.96 -7.53 10.50
N LYS A 15 17.75 -7.15 10.11
CA LYS A 15 16.82 -8.07 9.47
C LYS A 15 16.70 -7.63 8.02
N SER A 16 17.62 -8.12 7.21
CA SER A 16 17.40 -8.31 5.78
C SER A 16 16.33 -9.38 5.65
N ALA A 17 15.09 -8.94 5.48
CA ALA A 17 14.02 -9.78 4.95
C ALA A 17 13.75 -9.31 3.53
N THR A 18 14.66 -9.61 2.60
CA THR A 18 14.29 -9.79 1.19
C THR A 18 13.57 -11.12 1.10
N GLY A 19 12.32 -11.14 1.57
CA GLY A 19 11.35 -12.11 1.13
C GLY A 19 10.79 -11.58 -0.18
N SER A 20 11.27 -12.12 -1.30
CA SER A 20 10.64 -11.95 -2.60
C SER A 20 9.31 -12.71 -2.59
N SER A 21 8.27 -12.11 -2.01
CA SER A 21 6.90 -12.60 -2.17
C SER A 21 6.31 -11.96 -3.41
N SER A 22 6.57 -12.57 -4.56
CA SER A 22 5.83 -12.31 -5.80
C SER A 22 4.42 -12.91 -5.69
N GLY A 23 3.62 -12.38 -4.76
CA GLY A 23 2.16 -12.43 -4.88
C GLY A 23 1.71 -11.20 -5.67
N PRO A 24 0.48 -11.18 -6.23
CA PRO A 24 -0.04 -9.95 -6.82
C PRO A 24 0.02 -8.86 -5.75
N SER A 25 0.90 -7.88 -5.96
CA SER A 25 0.97 -6.69 -5.12
C SER A 25 -0.29 -5.90 -5.41
N GLU A 26 -1.35 -6.17 -4.65
CA GLU A 26 -2.58 -5.38 -4.64
C GLU A 26 -2.19 -3.93 -4.38
N ALA A 27 -2.18 -3.12 -5.44
CA ALA A 27 -1.81 -1.72 -5.36
C ALA A 27 -2.91 -1.00 -4.60
N MET A 28 -2.57 -0.42 -3.45
CA MET A 28 -3.52 0.34 -2.65
C MET A 28 -2.97 1.74 -2.39
N ILE A 29 -3.84 2.74 -2.58
CA ILE A 29 -3.55 4.13 -2.25
C ILE A 29 -4.17 4.40 -0.89
N VAL A 30 -3.38 4.96 0.02
CA VAL A 30 -3.80 5.29 1.38
C VAL A 30 -3.59 6.77 1.61
N LEU A 31 -4.56 7.44 2.22
CA LEU A 31 -4.45 8.83 2.63
C LEU A 31 -5.13 9.05 3.98
N GLU A 32 -4.74 10.12 4.66
CA GLU A 32 -5.38 10.58 5.90
C GLU A 32 -6.06 11.92 5.69
N THR A 33 -7.22 12.10 6.32
CA THR A 33 -7.95 13.36 6.33
C THR A 33 -8.50 13.64 7.72
N GLU A 34 -8.55 14.91 8.13
CA GLU A 34 -9.10 15.28 9.43
C GLU A 34 -10.55 14.83 9.58
N TYR A 35 -10.88 14.31 10.76
CA TYR A 35 -12.23 13.89 11.13
C TYR A 35 -13.25 15.04 10.94
N THR A 36 -12.84 16.27 11.21
CA THR A 36 -13.64 17.48 11.10
C THR A 36 -13.88 17.92 9.66
N ASN A 37 -13.04 17.51 8.70
CA ASN A 37 -13.12 17.93 7.31
C ASN A 37 -14.11 17.07 6.51
N GLN A 38 -15.40 17.27 6.78
CA GLN A 38 -16.49 16.51 6.16
C GLN A 38 -16.52 16.62 4.64
N SER A 39 -16.16 17.79 4.09
CA SER A 39 -16.12 18.01 2.63
C SER A 39 -15.04 17.18 1.96
N ALA A 40 -13.82 17.15 2.52
CA ALA A 40 -12.74 16.31 2.00
C ALA A 40 -13.10 14.82 2.11
N ILE A 41 -13.67 14.40 3.24
CA ILE A 41 -14.12 13.02 3.43
C ILE A 41 -15.13 12.62 2.36
N ALA A 42 -16.18 13.43 2.14
CA ALA A 42 -17.21 13.15 1.14
C ALA A 42 -16.61 13.07 -0.27
N LEU A 43 -15.74 14.00 -0.64
CA LEU A 43 -15.05 14.01 -1.92
C LEU A 43 -14.26 12.70 -2.16
N TYR A 44 -13.43 12.29 -1.20
CA TYR A 44 -12.65 11.07 -1.36
C TYR A 44 -13.53 9.81 -1.40
N GLN A 45 -14.64 9.79 -0.65
CA GLN A 45 -15.62 8.71 -0.75
C GLN A 45 -16.26 8.64 -2.15
N GLN A 46 -16.58 9.78 -2.77
CA GLN A 46 -17.11 9.81 -4.14
C GLN A 46 -16.09 9.33 -5.18
N ILE A 47 -14.79 9.55 -4.96
CA ILE A 47 -13.70 9.05 -5.82
C ILE A 47 -13.52 7.52 -5.67
N GLY A 48 -14.10 6.92 -4.63
CA GLY A 48 -14.05 5.47 -4.37
C GLY A 48 -13.14 5.07 -3.22
N PHE A 49 -12.64 6.03 -2.43
CA PHE A 49 -11.95 5.70 -1.19
C PHE A 49 -12.95 5.20 -0.13
N ILE A 50 -12.55 4.16 0.59
CA ILE A 50 -13.30 3.64 1.74
C ILE A 50 -12.68 4.10 3.06
N LYS A 51 -13.52 4.30 4.08
CA LYS A 51 -13.07 4.57 5.45
C LYS A 51 -12.53 3.28 6.07
N ASP A 52 -11.23 3.22 6.31
CA ASP A 52 -10.56 2.06 6.93
C ASP A 52 -10.71 2.10 8.45
N LYS A 53 -10.22 3.19 9.07
CA LYS A 53 -10.28 3.38 10.52
C LYS A 53 -10.14 4.84 10.92
N ARG A 54 -10.62 5.16 12.12
CA ARG A 54 -10.38 6.42 12.79
C ARG A 54 -9.07 6.33 13.59
N LEU A 55 -8.23 7.33 13.43
CA LEU A 55 -6.98 7.52 14.14
C LEU A 55 -7.19 8.63 15.16
N TYR A 56 -7.22 8.28 16.44
CA TYR A 56 -7.47 9.24 17.51
C TYR A 56 -6.24 10.10 17.76
N ARG A 57 -6.43 11.43 17.84
CA ARG A 57 -5.38 12.44 18.09
C ARG A 57 -4.16 12.24 17.17
N TYR A 58 -4.41 12.00 15.88
CA TYR A 58 -3.38 11.67 14.91
C TYR A 58 -2.55 12.88 14.50
N TYR A 59 -3.19 14.05 14.41
CA TYR A 59 -2.51 15.30 14.11
C TYR A 59 -1.98 15.96 15.39
N LEU A 60 -0.96 16.82 15.24
CA LEU A 60 -0.31 17.52 16.35
C LEU A 60 -1.26 18.44 17.14
N ASN A 61 -2.33 18.91 16.50
CA ASN A 61 -3.41 19.68 17.12
C ASN A 61 -4.34 18.82 18.01
N GLY A 62 -4.10 17.51 18.11
CA GLY A 62 -4.93 16.56 18.86
C GLY A 62 -6.22 16.18 18.14
N VAL A 63 -6.42 16.60 16.89
CA VAL A 63 -7.58 16.25 16.08
C VAL A 63 -7.42 14.83 15.53
N ASP A 64 -8.55 14.12 15.49
CA ASP A 64 -8.62 12.78 14.93
C ASP A 64 -8.54 12.83 13.41
N ALA A 65 -8.10 11.73 12.79
CA ALA A 65 -8.09 11.56 11.35
C ALA A 65 -8.86 10.31 10.93
N PHE A 66 -9.39 10.29 9.72
CA PHE A 66 -9.78 9.07 9.04
C PHE A 66 -8.68 8.64 8.09
N ARG A 67 -8.32 7.37 8.17
CA ARG A 67 -7.53 6.71 7.13
C ARG A 67 -8.46 6.20 6.05
N LEU A 68 -8.23 6.65 4.83
CA LEU A 68 -8.98 6.29 3.64
C LEU A 68 -8.12 5.39 2.75
N LYS A 69 -8.72 4.34 2.19
CA LYS A 69 -8.05 3.38 1.30
C LYS A 69 -8.78 3.30 -0.04
N LEU A 70 -8.03 3.31 -1.14
CA LEU A 70 -8.53 2.99 -2.47
C LEU A 70 -7.77 1.78 -2.99
N PHE A 71 -8.51 0.72 -3.34
CA PHE A 71 -7.94 -0.49 -3.94
C PHE A 71 -7.86 -0.29 -5.46
N CYS A 72 -6.64 -0.31 -6.00
CA CYS A 72 -6.43 -0.29 -7.44
C CYS A 72 -6.38 -1.73 -7.93
N LYS A 73 -7.24 -2.07 -8.89
CA LYS A 73 -7.09 -3.35 -9.59
C LYS A 73 -5.75 -3.30 -10.34
N PRO A 74 -4.90 -4.34 -10.25
CA PRO A 74 -3.76 -4.43 -11.14
C PRO A 74 -4.30 -4.41 -12.57
N GLY A 75 -3.96 -3.35 -13.32
CA GLY A 75 -4.31 -3.28 -14.73
C GLY A 75 -3.66 -4.45 -15.48
N PRO A 76 -4.27 -4.94 -16.57
CA PRO A 76 -3.76 -6.08 -17.34
C PRO A 76 -2.37 -5.86 -18.00
N GLY A 77 -1.67 -4.77 -17.70
CA GLY A 77 -0.33 -4.45 -18.21
C GLY A 77 0.82 -4.55 -17.20
N LEU A 78 0.57 -4.94 -15.94
CA LEU A 78 1.62 -5.15 -14.93
C LEU A 78 1.83 -6.62 -14.55
N HIS A 79 1.15 -7.54 -15.23
CA HIS A 79 1.51 -8.95 -15.15
C HIS A 79 2.76 -9.15 -16.01
N ALA A 80 3.90 -9.04 -15.35
CA ALA A 80 5.15 -9.57 -15.84
C ALA A 80 5.02 -11.11 -15.90
N ASP A 81 4.41 -11.64 -16.95
CA ASP A 81 4.81 -12.92 -17.49
C ASP A 81 4.68 -12.92 -19.01
N THR A 82 5.81 -13.26 -19.60
CA THR A 82 6.01 -13.61 -20.98
C THR A 82 5.09 -14.77 -21.38
N ALA A 83 3.89 -14.47 -21.88
CA ALA A 83 3.17 -15.38 -22.76
C ALA A 83 3.58 -15.13 -24.21
N ILE A 84 4.87 -15.32 -24.49
CA ILE A 84 5.37 -15.63 -25.84
C ILE A 84 5.21 -17.15 -25.99
N MET A 85 4.00 -17.65 -26.27
CA MET A 85 3.70 -18.99 -26.81
C MET A 85 2.25 -18.95 -27.34
N GLY A 86 1.90 -19.22 -28.61
CA GLY A 86 2.65 -19.82 -29.68
C GLY A 86 2.07 -19.50 -31.07
N GLU A 87 2.86 -19.91 -32.06
CA GLU A 87 2.57 -19.95 -33.49
C GLU A 87 1.19 -20.50 -33.87
N GLY A 88 0.73 -20.09 -35.07
CA GLY A 88 0.07 -21.03 -35.97
C GLY A 88 -1.44 -20.92 -36.12
N GLY A 89 -1.97 -19.73 -36.40
CA GLY A 89 -3.33 -19.55 -36.92
C GLY A 89 -3.33 -19.24 -38.41
N GLN A 90 -3.10 -20.24 -39.26
CA GLN A 90 -3.29 -20.12 -40.72
C GLN A 90 -4.74 -19.69 -41.01
N PRO A 91 -4.99 -18.64 -41.83
CA PRO A 91 -6.33 -18.41 -42.35
C PRO A 91 -6.69 -19.58 -43.29
N PRO A 92 -7.90 -20.16 -43.21
CA PRO A 92 -8.28 -21.23 -44.12
C PRO A 92 -8.33 -20.68 -45.54
N LEU A 93 -7.49 -21.24 -46.41
CA LEU A 93 -7.60 -21.08 -47.84
C LEU A 93 -8.55 -22.16 -48.38
N VAL A 94 -9.58 -21.71 -49.10
CA VAL A 94 -10.37 -22.46 -50.09
C VAL A 94 -11.46 -23.42 -49.55
N GLN A 95 -12.71 -23.19 -49.98
CA GLN A 95 -13.10 -23.52 -51.37
C GLN A 95 -13.65 -22.30 -52.09
#